data_AF-A0A518BMC4-F1
#
_entry.id   AF-A0A518BMC4-F1
#
_cell.length_a   1.000
_cell.length_b   1.000
_cell.length_c   1.000
_cell.angle_alpha   90.00
_cell.angle_beta   90.00
_cell.angle_gamma   90.00
#
_symmetry.space_group_name_H-M   'P 1'
#
loop_
_entity.id
_entity.type
_entity.pdbx_description
1 polymer ?
#
loop_
_entity_poly.entity_id
_entity_poly.type
_entity_poly.pdbx_seq_one_letter_code
_entity_poly.pdbx_strand_id
1 'polypeptide(L)'
;MSSQEHPTPDQLKAMAYVDGELPAGEWAEFESRLRREPSLAREVAELQGLALLARQMAPPEPQDHEWERLRADPWHRLFTRGGLALLLGGLGTEAALLLLGIQNEVGEHALLFSGGAGLAGFVMLLAAALRWRTRNLPFDPYVHVRR
;
A
#
# COMPACT_ATOMS: atom_id res chain seq x y z
N MET A 1 -29.73 -15.35 23.30
CA MET A 1 -30.71 -14.35 22.86
C MET A 1 -30.13 -12.98 23.18
N SER A 2 -29.33 -12.39 22.30
CA SER A 2 -28.92 -10.99 22.48
C SER A 2 -29.94 -10.11 21.77
N SER A 3 -30.63 -9.27 22.54
CA SER A 3 -31.49 -8.24 22.01
C SER A 3 -30.70 -7.39 21.01
N GLN A 4 -31.26 -7.15 19.83
CA GLN A 4 -30.75 -6.17 18.85
C GLN A 4 -31.03 -4.75 19.40
N GLU A 5 -30.38 -4.38 20.50
CA GLU A 5 -30.43 -3.01 20.99
C GLU A 5 -29.57 -2.15 20.08
N HIS A 6 -30.20 -1.15 19.47
CA HIS A 6 -29.47 -0.17 18.66
C HIS A 6 -28.50 0.61 19.56
N PRO A 7 -27.25 0.79 19.15
CA PRO A 7 -26.28 1.57 19.92
C PRO A 7 -26.80 2.99 20.11
N THR A 8 -26.61 3.50 21.32
CA THR A 8 -26.99 4.88 21.65
C THR A 8 -26.12 5.89 20.89
N PRO A 9 -26.56 7.15 20.74
CA PRO A 9 -25.74 8.18 20.09
C PRO A 9 -24.37 8.39 20.75
N ASP A 10 -24.29 8.26 22.07
CA ASP A 10 -23.03 8.38 22.80
C ASP A 10 -22.11 7.17 22.53
N GLN A 11 -22.67 5.97 22.40
CA GLN A 11 -21.91 4.78 21.99
C GLN A 11 -21.36 4.91 20.57
N LEU A 12 -22.14 5.44 19.64
CA LEU A 12 -21.69 5.71 18.27
C LEU A 12 -20.53 6.72 18.26
N LYS A 13 -20.60 7.77 19.09
CA LYS A 13 -19.50 8.74 19.25
C LYS A 13 -18.28 8.11 19.89
N ALA A 14 -18.44 7.24 20.89
CA ALA A 14 -17.35 6.49 21.49
C ALA A 14 -16.64 5.60 20.47
N MET A 15 -17.40 4.87 19.64
CA MET A 15 -16.85 4.06 18.56
C MET A 15 -16.08 4.92 17.53
N ALA A 16 -16.70 5.98 17.02
CA ALA A 16 -16.06 6.89 16.06
C ALA A 16 -14.82 7.61 16.65
N TYR A 17 -14.79 7.88 17.96
CA TYR A 17 -13.60 8.39 18.64
C TYR A 17 -12.46 7.37 18.63
N VAL A 18 -12.76 6.10 18.93
CA VAL A 18 -11.78 5.00 18.95
C VAL A 18 -11.22 4.72 17.56
N ASP A 19 -12.08 4.78 16.53
CA ASP A 19 -11.70 4.57 15.13
C ASP A 19 -11.00 5.80 14.51
N GLY A 20 -11.01 6.96 15.19
CA GLY A 20 -10.40 8.19 14.68
C GLY A 20 -11.24 8.90 13.61
N GLU A 21 -12.51 8.56 13.50
CA GLU A 21 -13.44 9.08 12.48
C GLU A 21 -14.27 10.27 12.99
N LEU A 22 -14.06 10.71 14.23
CA LEU A 22 -14.77 11.85 14.79
C LEU A 22 -14.36 13.17 14.09
N PRO A 23 -15.30 14.03 13.68
CA PRO A 23 -14.98 15.34 13.11
C PRO A 23 -14.18 16.20 14.09
N ALA A 24 -13.27 17.04 13.58
CA ALA A 24 -12.35 17.84 14.40
C ALA A 24 -13.07 18.75 15.44
N GLY A 25 -14.26 19.25 15.12
CA GLY A 25 -15.08 20.05 16.05
C GLY A 25 -15.67 19.24 17.20
N GLU A 26 -16.03 17.98 16.96
CA GLU A 26 -16.61 17.09 17.98
C GLU A 26 -15.52 16.44 18.84
N TRP A 27 -14.29 16.34 18.33
CA TRP A 27 -13.17 15.69 19.01
C TRP A 27 -12.85 16.36 20.34
N ALA A 28 -12.68 17.68 20.33
CA ALA A 28 -12.33 18.46 21.52
C ALA A 28 -13.45 18.42 22.58
N GLU A 29 -14.72 18.43 22.15
CA GLU A 29 -15.86 18.30 23.04
C GLU A 29 -15.90 16.92 23.70
N PHE A 30 -15.73 15.86 22.91
CA PHE A 30 -15.74 14.48 23.39
C PHE A 30 -14.57 14.21 24.34
N GLU A 31 -13.37 14.71 24.03
CA GLU A 31 -12.21 14.60 24.90
C GLU A 31 -12.41 15.34 26.24
N SER A 32 -13.04 16.51 26.19
CA SER A 32 -13.43 17.25 27.41
C SER A 32 -14.44 16.48 28.26
N ARG A 33 -15.39 15.75 27.63
CA ARG A 33 -16.33 14.86 28.34
C ARG A 33 -15.63 13.68 28.98
N LEU A 34 -14.68 13.03 28.29
CA LEU A 34 -13.91 11.90 28.83
C LEU A 34 -13.20 12.22 30.13
N ARG A 35 -12.70 13.46 30.30
CA ARG A 35 -12.05 13.91 31.55
C ARG A 35 -13.04 14.13 32.70
N ARG A 36 -14.30 14.41 32.38
CA ARG A 36 -15.36 14.77 33.35
C ARG A 36 -16.26 13.60 33.71
N GLU A 37 -16.37 12.59 32.84
CA GLU A 37 -17.27 11.45 32.95
C GLU A 37 -16.47 10.12 33.06
N PRO A 38 -16.14 9.65 34.28
CA PRO A 38 -15.33 8.43 34.46
C PRO A 38 -15.99 7.14 33.96
N SER A 39 -17.31 7.13 33.77
CA SER A 39 -18.03 6.01 33.15
C SER A 39 -17.76 5.94 31.64
N LEU A 40 -17.86 7.07 30.94
CA LEU A 40 -17.57 7.18 29.51
C LEU A 40 -16.10 6.85 29.21
N ALA A 41 -15.18 7.30 30.06
CA ALA A 41 -13.77 6.97 29.95
C ALA A 41 -13.49 5.46 30.04
N ARG A 42 -14.22 4.75 30.92
CA ARG A 42 -14.12 3.28 31.03
C ARG A 42 -14.65 2.59 29.78
N GLU A 43 -15.79 3.02 29.26
CA GLU A 43 -16.38 2.46 28.03
C GLU A 43 -15.45 2.66 26.83
N VAL A 44 -14.86 3.84 26.66
CA VAL A 44 -13.86 4.08 25.60
C VAL A 44 -12.62 3.22 25.80
N ALA A 45 -12.13 3.06 27.02
CA ALA A 45 -10.98 2.20 27.30
C ALA A 45 -11.28 0.72 26.97
N GLU A 46 -12.49 0.24 27.26
CA GLU A 46 -12.95 -1.10 26.89
C GLU A 46 -13.01 -1.27 25.37
N LEU A 47 -13.58 -0.29 24.66
CA LEU A 47 -13.61 -0.29 23.19
C LEU A 47 -12.21 -0.26 22.56
N GLN A 48 -11.29 0.55 23.11
CA GLN A 48 -9.88 0.55 22.69
C GLN A 48 -9.21 -0.81 22.93
N GLY A 49 -9.49 -1.44 24.07
CA GLY A 49 -9.01 -2.79 24.38
C GLY A 49 -9.53 -3.82 23.37
N LEU A 50 -10.82 -3.75 23.02
CA LEU A 50 -11.42 -4.60 22.00
C LEU A 50 -10.81 -4.35 20.62
N ALA A 51 -10.60 -3.09 20.23
CA ALA A 51 -9.96 -2.75 18.96
C ALA A 51 -8.51 -3.26 18.89
N LEU A 52 -7.75 -3.16 19.99
CA LEU A 52 -6.40 -3.72 20.08
C LEU A 52 -6.39 -5.24 19.97
N LEU A 53 -7.30 -5.93 20.68
CA LEU A 53 -7.46 -7.37 20.59
C LEU A 53 -7.87 -7.80 19.17
N ALA A 54 -8.81 -7.09 18.56
CA ALA A 54 -9.24 -7.35 17.19
C ALA A 54 -8.08 -7.23 16.21
N ARG A 55 -7.21 -6.22 16.35
CA ARG A 55 -6.00 -6.06 15.52
C ARG A 55 -4.97 -7.16 15.76
N GLN A 56 -4.79 -7.62 17.00
CA GLN A 56 -3.85 -8.70 17.32
C GLN A 56 -4.34 -10.07 16.84
N MET A 57 -5.64 -10.27 16.83
CA MET A 57 -6.28 -11.52 16.39
C MET A 57 -6.68 -11.50 14.92
N ALA A 58 -6.49 -10.36 14.23
CA ALA A 58 -6.80 -10.23 12.81
C ALA A 58 -6.02 -11.29 12.04
N PRO A 59 -6.71 -12.20 11.33
CA PRO A 59 -6.01 -13.16 10.49
C PRO A 59 -5.24 -12.40 9.40
N PRO A 60 -4.08 -12.90 8.97
CA PRO A 60 -3.35 -12.31 7.85
C PRO A 60 -4.27 -12.23 6.63
N GLU A 61 -4.20 -11.12 5.91
CA GLU A 61 -5.01 -10.95 4.72
C GLU A 61 -4.51 -11.92 3.64
N PRO A 62 -5.40 -12.43 2.76
CA PRO A 62 -4.97 -13.26 1.64
C PRO A 62 -3.87 -12.61 0.78
N GLN A 63 -3.86 -11.28 0.71
CA GLN A 63 -2.85 -10.50 0.01
C GLN A 63 -1.46 -10.59 0.67
N ASP A 64 -1.38 -10.72 2.00
CA ASP A 64 -0.12 -10.86 2.73
C ASP A 64 0.60 -12.15 2.32
N HIS A 65 -0.15 -13.24 2.18
CA HIS A 65 0.40 -14.52 1.74
C HIS A 65 0.89 -14.51 0.29
N GLU A 66 0.17 -13.84 -0.62
CA GLU A 66 0.66 -13.68 -2.00
C GLU A 66 1.92 -12.80 -2.07
N TRP A 67 2.02 -11.78 -1.20
CA TRP A 67 3.23 -10.96 -1.07
C TRP A 67 4.44 -11.78 -0.62
N GLU A 68 4.28 -12.64 0.38
CA GLU A 68 5.34 -13.54 0.85
C GLU A 68 5.80 -14.50 -0.26
N ARG A 69 4.85 -15.06 -1.02
CA ARG A 69 5.17 -15.93 -2.17
C ARG A 69 5.98 -15.18 -3.23
N LEU A 70 5.59 -13.96 -3.58
CA LEU A 70 6.32 -13.15 -4.57
C LEU A 70 7.70 -12.71 -4.07
N ARG A 71 7.84 -12.43 -2.77
CA ARG A 71 9.14 -12.13 -2.16
C ARG A 71 10.11 -13.31 -2.26
N ALA A 72 9.59 -14.53 -2.15
CA ALA A 72 10.37 -15.76 -2.32
C ALA A 72 10.64 -16.09 -3.80
N ASP A 73 9.78 -15.69 -4.73
CA ASP A 73 9.88 -16.01 -6.16
C ASP A 73 11.18 -15.43 -6.79
N PRO A 74 12.12 -16.27 -7.25
CA PRO A 74 13.36 -15.80 -7.89
C PRO A 74 13.10 -15.08 -9.20
N TRP A 75 12.04 -15.44 -9.94
CA TRP A 75 11.67 -14.75 -11.18
C TRP A 75 11.17 -13.35 -10.90
N HIS A 76 10.35 -13.17 -9.86
CA HIS A 76 9.89 -11.84 -9.47
C HIS A 76 11.08 -10.94 -9.08
N ARG A 77 12.06 -11.47 -8.34
CA ARG A 77 13.30 -10.75 -8.02
C ARG A 77 14.13 -10.42 -9.26
N LEU A 78 14.23 -11.33 -10.22
CA LEU A 78 14.93 -11.08 -11.48
C LEU A 78 14.23 -9.98 -12.31
N PHE A 79 12.92 -10.08 -12.49
CA PHE A 79 12.18 -9.08 -13.27
C PHE A 79 12.19 -7.69 -12.63
N THR A 80 12.08 -7.62 -11.30
CA THR A 80 12.12 -6.34 -10.58
C THR A 80 13.53 -5.76 -10.52
N ARG A 81 14.50 -6.48 -9.95
CA ARG A 81 15.87 -5.96 -9.76
C ARG A 81 16.64 -5.89 -11.09
N GLY A 82 16.54 -6.93 -11.91
CA GLY A 82 17.16 -6.95 -13.24
C GLY A 82 16.52 -5.94 -14.17
N GLY A 83 15.18 -5.82 -14.15
CA GLY A 83 14.47 -4.80 -14.93
C GLY A 83 14.86 -3.38 -14.51
N LEU A 84 14.94 -3.10 -13.20
CA LEU A 84 15.38 -1.81 -12.68
C LEU A 84 16.84 -1.51 -13.04
N ALA A 85 17.74 -2.49 -12.90
CA ALA A 85 19.14 -2.32 -13.25
C ALA A 85 19.34 -2.02 -14.75
N LEU A 86 18.62 -2.73 -15.62
CA LEU A 86 18.63 -2.47 -17.07
C LEU A 86 18.04 -1.10 -17.41
N LEU A 87 16.92 -0.74 -16.79
CA LEU A 87 16.27 0.56 -17.03
C LEU A 87 17.18 1.72 -16.62
N LEU A 88 17.71 1.68 -15.39
CA LEU A 88 18.60 2.71 -14.87
C LEU A 88 19.95 2.71 -15.58
N GLY A 89 20.48 1.55 -15.94
CA GLY A 89 21.72 1.44 -16.71
C GLY A 89 21.57 2.03 -18.11
N GLY A 90 20.49 1.70 -18.82
CA GLY A 90 20.18 2.26 -20.14
C GLY A 90 20.00 3.78 -20.08
N LEU A 91 19.10 4.27 -19.22
CA LEU A 91 18.85 5.71 -19.05
C LEU A 91 20.06 6.47 -18.56
N GLY A 92 20.81 5.90 -17.61
CA GLY A 92 22.04 6.52 -17.08
C GLY A 92 23.13 6.62 -18.13
N THR A 93 23.26 5.62 -19.00
CA THR A 93 24.19 5.66 -20.14
C THR A 93 23.78 6.74 -21.13
N GLU A 94 22.51 6.78 -21.56
CA GLU A 94 21.99 7.82 -22.45
C GLU A 94 22.21 9.23 -21.88
N ALA A 95 21.89 9.42 -20.60
CA ALA A 95 22.10 10.69 -19.91
C ALA A 95 23.58 11.08 -19.87
N ALA A 96 24.49 10.14 -19.60
CA ALA A 96 25.92 10.39 -19.60
C ALA A 96 26.44 10.77 -21.00
N LEU A 97 26.01 10.05 -22.05
CA LEU A 97 26.39 10.36 -23.43
C LEU A 97 25.91 11.76 -23.85
N LEU A 98 24.68 12.11 -23.46
CA LEU A 98 24.12 13.44 -23.71
C LEU A 98 24.91 14.54 -23.00
N LEU A 99 25.20 14.36 -21.71
CA LEU A 99 25.93 15.34 -20.89
C LEU A 99 27.37 15.56 -21.37
N LEU A 100 28.01 14.50 -21.87
CA LEU A 100 29.36 14.56 -22.41
C LEU A 100 29.40 15.08 -23.86
N GLY A 101 28.25 15.16 -24.55
CA GLY A 101 28.17 15.63 -25.93
C GLY A 101 28.79 14.68 -26.97
N ILE A 102 29.10 13.44 -26.59
CA ILE A 102 29.83 12.47 -27.42
C ILE A 102 28.90 11.52 -28.19
N GLN A 103 27.59 11.78 -28.25
CA GLN A 103 26.61 10.87 -28.87
C GLN A 103 26.94 10.52 -30.33
N ASN A 104 27.49 11.48 -31.09
CA ASN A 104 27.88 11.27 -32.49
C ASN A 104 29.18 10.45 -32.63
N GLU A 105 29.94 10.26 -31.55
CA GLU A 105 31.23 9.57 -31.54
C GLU A 105 31.13 8.08 -31.15
N VAL A 106 30.12 7.71 -30.34
CA VAL A 106 29.98 6.35 -29.80
C VAL A 106 29.43 5.34 -30.80
N GLY A 107 28.98 5.81 -31.96
CA GLY A 107 28.39 5.00 -33.03
C GLY A 107 26.97 4.52 -32.72
N GLU A 108 26.21 4.21 -33.77
CA GLU A 108 24.79 3.84 -33.68
C GLU A 108 24.53 2.60 -32.81
N HIS A 109 25.48 1.65 -32.79
CA HIS A 109 25.36 0.42 -32.01
C HIS A 109 25.33 0.67 -30.50
N ALA A 110 26.07 1.66 -30.00
CA ALA A 110 26.07 1.98 -28.58
C ALA A 110 24.72 2.55 -28.13
N LEU A 111 24.16 3.48 -28.92
CA LEU A 111 22.84 4.07 -28.68
C LEU A 111 21.71 3.02 -28.78
N LEU A 112 21.78 2.12 -29.77
CA LEU A 112 20.83 1.02 -29.88
C LEU A 112 20.91 0.07 -28.69
N PHE A 113 22.11 -0.19 -28.17
CA PHE A 113 22.30 -1.06 -27.02
C PHE A 113 21.78 -0.41 -25.72
N SER A 114 22.10 0.86 -25.46
CA SER A 114 21.60 1.59 -24.27
C SER A 114 20.08 1.78 -24.31
N GLY A 115 19.54 2.19 -25.46
CA GLY A 115 18.10 2.30 -25.67
C GLY A 115 17.39 0.93 -25.56
N GLY A 116 17.98 -0.12 -26.14
CA GLY A 116 17.48 -1.48 -26.05
C GLY A 116 17.48 -2.04 -24.63
N ALA A 117 18.53 -1.77 -23.85
CA ALA A 117 18.61 -2.13 -22.44
C ALA A 117 17.53 -1.40 -21.62
N GLY A 118 17.33 -0.10 -21.87
CA GLY A 118 16.28 0.68 -21.22
C GLY A 118 14.88 0.11 -21.50
N LEU A 119 14.58 -0.17 -22.77
CA LEU A 119 13.31 -0.76 -23.18
C LEU A 119 13.10 -2.16 -22.58
N ALA A 120 14.12 -3.02 -22.64
CA ALA A 120 14.06 -4.36 -22.04
C ALA A 120 13.81 -4.28 -20.53
N GLY A 121 14.50 -3.37 -19.83
CA GLY A 121 14.27 -3.13 -18.41
C GLY A 121 12.84 -2.69 -18.10
N PHE A 122 12.30 -1.76 -18.88
CA PHE A 122 10.90 -1.32 -18.76
C PHE A 122 9.91 -2.49 -18.98
N VAL A 123 10.09 -3.29 -20.03
CA VAL A 123 9.23 -4.44 -20.32
C VAL A 123 9.27 -5.47 -19.19
N MET A 124 10.44 -5.73 -18.61
CA MET A 124 10.60 -6.62 -17.46
C MET A 124 9.83 -6.12 -16.23
N LEU A 125 9.92 -4.82 -15.92
CA LEU A 125 9.19 -4.20 -14.82
C LEU A 125 7.68 -4.23 -15.06
N LEU A 126 7.24 -3.94 -16.29
CA LEU A 126 5.83 -4.03 -16.67
C LEU A 126 5.30 -5.45 -16.53
N ALA A 127 6.06 -6.45 -16.97
CA ALA A 127 5.70 -7.86 -16.81
C ALA A 127 5.60 -8.26 -15.33
N ALA A 128 6.51 -7.77 -14.47
CA ALA A 128 6.42 -7.99 -13.03
C ALA A 128 5.15 -7.36 -12.43
N ALA A 129 4.83 -6.13 -12.82
CA ALA A 129 3.64 -5.41 -12.36
C ALA A 129 2.35 -6.08 -12.83
N LEU A 130 2.28 -6.50 -14.09
CA LEU A 130 1.14 -7.24 -14.64
C LEU A 130 0.95 -8.58 -13.93
N ARG A 131 2.03 -9.34 -13.70
CA ARG A 131 2.00 -10.60 -12.96
C ARG A 131 1.52 -10.41 -11.53
N TRP A 132 1.93 -9.34 -10.86
CA TRP A 132 1.43 -9.00 -9.53
C TRP A 132 -0.06 -8.64 -9.57
N ARG A 133 -0.47 -7.80 -10.54
CA ARG A 133 -1.85 -7.35 -10.69
C ARG A 133 -2.80 -8.50 -10.97
N THR A 134 -2.46 -9.42 -11.87
CA THR A 134 -3.33 -10.56 -12.21
C THR A 134 -3.51 -11.52 -11.05
N ARG A 135 -2.49 -11.71 -10.21
CA ARG A 135 -2.58 -12.56 -9.02
C ARG A 135 -3.42 -11.95 -7.90
N ASN A 136 -3.38 -10.62 -7.76
CA ASN A 136 -4.13 -9.91 -6.73
C ASN A 136 -5.54 -9.48 -7.15
N LEU A 137 -5.89 -9.58 -8.43
CA LEU A 137 -7.20 -9.18 -8.95
C LEU A 137 -8.39 -9.87 -8.24
N PRO A 138 -8.32 -11.18 -7.89
CA PRO A 138 -9.40 -11.83 -7.14
C PRO A 138 -9.61 -11.31 -5.71
N PHE A 139 -8.59 -10.63 -5.15
CA PHE A 139 -8.59 -10.13 -3.77
C PHE A 139 -8.75 -8.60 -3.71
N ASP A 140 -8.93 -7.93 -4.85
CA ASP A 140 -9.05 -6.48 -4.90
C ASP A 140 -10.47 -6.04 -4.51
N PRO A 141 -10.66 -5.36 -3.36
CA PRO A 141 -11.98 -4.96 -2.88
C PRO A 141 -12.64 -3.88 -3.76
N TYR A 142 -11.88 -3.23 -4.63
CA TYR A 142 -12.36 -2.13 -5.48
C TYR A 142 -12.91 -2.58 -6.84
N VAL A 143 -12.86 -3.89 -7.16
CA VAL A 143 -13.35 -4.41 -8.46
C VAL A 143 -14.86 -4.18 -8.64
N HIS A 144 -15.62 -4.09 -7.54
CA HIS A 144 -17.07 -3.98 -7.56
C HIS A 144 -17.61 -2.57 -7.26
N VAL A 145 -16.75 -1.58 -7.02
CA VAL A 145 -17.18 -0.21 -6.71
C VAL A 145 -17.45 0.54 -8.02
N ARG A 146 -18.75 0.70 -8.36
CA ARG A 146 -19.17 1.62 -9.43
C ARG A 146 -19.08 3.06 -8.89
N ARG A 147 -18.37 3.93 -9.62
CA ARG A 147 -18.34 5.38 -9.37
C ARG A 147 -19.62 6.03 -9.87
#